data_AF-A0A9P3MNY0-F1
#
_entry.id   AF-A0A9P3MNY0-F1
#
_cell.length_a   1.000
_cell.length_b   1.000
_cell.length_c   1.000
_cell.angle_alpha   90.00
_cell.angle_beta   90.00
_cell.angle_gamma   90.00
#
_symmetry.space_group_name_H-M   'P 1'
#
loop_
_entity.id
_entity.type
_entity.pdbx_description
1 polymer ?
#
loop_
_entity_poly.entity_id
_entity_poly.type
_entity_poly.pdbx_seq_one_letter_code
_entity_poly.pdbx_strand_id
1 'polypeptide(L)'
;MEIKYCDSNWKKVDYICSLFGQRFGVSVTRAMMYPDPALFDSHRARALLRKKLHGLVVAWSGVSPMHCFSRAILHVWCETSHIANLLQEAFPEVSSLLDMQEDVLMVLTVAEGHQGWPIFYESLYKVSGMPREGGEWCLRTQHAHHPWFGINVKPCVRVV
;
A
#
# COMPACT_ATOMS: atom_id res chain seq x y z
N MET A 1 -0.39 -18.39 4.04
CA MET A 1 -0.83 -18.68 5.42
C MET A 1 -2.03 -17.79 5.70
N GLU A 2 -3.19 -18.35 6.02
CA GLU A 2 -4.42 -17.59 6.28
C GLU A 2 -4.58 -17.35 7.80
N ILE A 3 -4.85 -16.11 8.20
CA ILE A 3 -5.01 -15.75 9.62
C ILE A 3 -6.44 -16.07 10.08
N LYS A 4 -6.55 -16.80 11.19
CA LYS A 4 -7.84 -17.16 11.80
C LYS A 4 -8.31 -16.08 12.77
N TYR A 5 -9.50 -15.55 12.50
CA TYR A 5 -10.21 -14.59 13.35
C TYR A 5 -11.34 -15.29 14.11
N CYS A 6 -11.71 -14.73 15.27
CA CYS A 6 -12.80 -15.27 16.08
C CYS A 6 -14.17 -15.15 15.40
N ASP A 7 -14.32 -14.21 14.45
CA ASP A 7 -15.51 -14.05 13.61
C ASP A 7 -15.10 -13.62 12.19
N SER A 8 -15.82 -14.14 11.19
CA SER A 8 -15.66 -13.83 9.77
C SER A 8 -15.79 -12.35 9.39
N ASN A 9 -16.51 -11.55 10.19
CA ASN A 9 -16.81 -10.14 9.93
C ASN A 9 -15.72 -9.16 10.40
N TRP A 10 -14.66 -9.68 11.02
CA TRP A 10 -13.62 -8.84 11.61
C TRP A 10 -12.71 -8.20 10.56
N LYS A 11 -12.19 -7.02 10.87
CA LYS A 11 -11.17 -6.37 10.04
C LYS A 11 -9.90 -7.21 10.09
N LYS A 12 -9.51 -7.72 8.93
CA LYS A 12 -8.36 -8.61 8.79
C LYS A 12 -7.09 -7.82 8.49
N VAL A 13 -5.99 -8.24 9.10
CA VAL A 13 -4.63 -7.95 8.63
C VAL A 13 -4.29 -8.93 7.53
N ASP A 14 -3.43 -8.54 6.60
CA ASP A 14 -3.09 -9.34 5.42
C ASP A 14 -2.19 -10.52 5.82
N TYR A 15 -1.25 -10.29 6.73
CA TYR A 15 -0.40 -11.34 7.30
C TYR A 15 0.16 -10.94 8.67
N ILE A 16 0.73 -11.93 9.39
CA ILE A 16 1.48 -11.72 10.63
C ILE A 16 2.92 -12.13 10.35
N CYS A 17 3.86 -11.30 10.79
CA CYS A 17 5.29 -11.64 10.76
C CYS A 17 5.91 -11.53 12.15
N SER A 18 7.09 -12.12 12.31
CA SER A 18 7.89 -12.00 13.52
C SER A 18 9.15 -11.20 13.21
N LEU A 19 9.34 -10.09 13.93
CA LEU A 19 10.51 -9.22 13.84
C LEU A 19 11.05 -9.03 15.25
N PHE A 20 12.36 -9.29 15.44
CA PHE A 20 13.03 -9.13 16.75
C PHE A 20 12.33 -9.86 17.92
N GLY A 21 11.77 -11.06 17.65
CA GLY A 21 11.04 -11.85 18.65
C GLY A 21 9.63 -11.32 18.99
N GLN A 22 9.19 -10.23 18.38
CA GLN A 22 7.84 -9.68 18.51
C GLN A 22 6.99 -10.03 17.28
N ARG A 23 5.68 -10.19 17.49
CA ARG A 23 4.71 -10.42 16.40
C ARG A 23 4.12 -9.10 15.95
N PHE A 24 4.08 -8.91 14.63
CA PHE A 24 3.48 -7.76 13.98
C PHE A 24 2.33 -8.19 13.09
N GLY A 25 1.17 -7.55 13.25
CA GLY A 25 0.09 -7.62 12.27
C GLY A 25 0.36 -6.65 11.12
N VAL A 26 0.35 -7.13 9.88
CA VAL A 26 0.66 -6.30 8.72
C VAL A 26 -0.59 -6.06 7.89
N SER A 27 -0.91 -4.79 7.66
CA SER A 27 -1.93 -4.38 6.72
C SER A 27 -1.30 -3.70 5.51
N VAL A 28 -1.65 -4.15 4.32
CA VAL A 28 -1.18 -3.61 3.04
C VAL A 28 -2.32 -2.86 2.37
N THR A 29 -2.03 -1.69 1.81
CA THR A 29 -3.01 -0.93 1.04
C THR A 29 -2.36 -0.14 -0.07
N ARG A 30 -3.17 0.28 -1.03
CA ARG A 30 -2.78 1.21 -2.09
C ARG A 30 -3.32 2.60 -1.76
N ALA A 31 -2.53 3.63 -2.04
CA ALA A 31 -2.91 5.03 -2.03
C ALA A 31 -2.66 5.60 -3.44
N MET A 32 -3.75 5.87 -4.14
CA MET A 32 -3.79 6.17 -5.57
C MET A 32 -5.04 6.99 -5.88
N MET A 33 -5.07 7.65 -7.03
CA MET A 33 -6.25 8.36 -7.52
C MET A 33 -6.38 8.22 -9.03
N TYR A 34 -7.59 7.88 -9.48
CA TYR A 34 -7.94 7.79 -10.90
C TYR A 34 -9.00 8.85 -11.25
N PRO A 35 -8.92 9.51 -12.42
CA PRO A 35 -7.89 9.35 -13.46
C PRO A 35 -6.59 10.10 -13.19
N ASP A 36 -6.59 11.05 -12.27
CA ASP A 36 -5.44 11.92 -12.00
C ASP A 36 -4.94 11.77 -10.55
N PRO A 37 -3.70 11.27 -10.36
CA PRO A 37 -3.05 11.14 -9.07
C PRO A 37 -2.92 12.47 -8.30
N ALA A 38 -2.87 13.60 -9.01
CA ALA A 38 -2.74 14.93 -8.41
C ALA A 38 -3.99 15.36 -7.63
N LEU A 39 -5.14 14.70 -7.84
CA LEU A 39 -6.37 14.96 -7.10
C LEU A 39 -6.42 14.26 -5.72
N PHE A 40 -5.38 13.51 -5.36
CA PHE A 40 -5.25 12.95 -4.02
C PHE A 40 -4.78 14.03 -3.05
N ASP A 41 -5.65 14.45 -2.13
CA ASP A 41 -5.41 15.54 -1.19
C ASP A 41 -5.21 15.06 0.27
N SER A 42 -4.91 16.00 1.17
CA SER A 42 -4.71 15.75 2.60
C SER A 42 -5.97 15.22 3.30
N HIS A 43 -7.16 15.59 2.84
CA HIS A 43 -8.41 15.06 3.38
C HIS A 43 -8.54 13.56 3.08
N ARG A 44 -8.23 13.15 1.85
CA ARG A 44 -8.20 11.73 1.45
C ARG A 44 -7.11 10.95 2.14
N ALA A 45 -5.94 11.54 2.35
CA ALA A 45 -4.86 10.94 3.15
C ALA A 45 -5.36 10.59 4.56
N ARG A 46 -5.96 11.57 5.27
CA ARG A 46 -6.54 11.36 6.61
C ARG A 46 -7.67 10.33 6.61
N ALA A 47 -8.57 10.38 5.62
CA ALA A 47 -9.66 9.42 5.52
C ALA A 47 -9.15 7.98 5.31
N LEU A 48 -8.13 7.80 4.46
CA LEU A 48 -7.49 6.50 4.22
C LEU A 48 -6.83 5.98 5.50
N LEU A 49 -6.02 6.81 6.17
CA LEU A 49 -5.32 6.45 7.40
C LEU A 49 -6.31 6.13 8.52
N ARG A 50 -7.32 6.96 8.75
CA ARG A 50 -8.34 6.72 9.79
C ARG A 50 -9.04 5.39 9.58
N LYS A 51 -9.42 5.07 8.34
CA LYS A 51 -10.05 3.79 8.00
C LYS A 51 -9.12 2.61 8.28
N LYS A 52 -7.84 2.73 7.94
CA LYS A 52 -6.87 1.63 8.03
C LYS A 52 -6.37 1.41 9.46
N LEU A 53 -5.99 2.47 10.16
CA LEU A 53 -5.56 2.43 11.55
C LEU A 53 -6.70 1.97 12.47
N HIS A 54 -7.92 2.48 12.30
CA HIS A 54 -9.08 1.95 13.05
C HIS A 54 -9.31 0.46 12.77
N GLY A 55 -9.09 0.00 11.53
CA GLY A 55 -9.16 -1.41 11.19
C GLY A 55 -8.13 -2.26 11.96
N LEU A 56 -6.93 -1.72 12.18
CA LEU A 56 -5.88 -2.36 12.99
C LEU A 56 -6.26 -2.41 14.48
N VAL A 57 -6.82 -1.35 15.05
CA VAL A 57 -7.34 -1.35 16.44
C VAL A 57 -8.37 -2.46 16.62
N VAL A 58 -9.32 -2.57 15.69
CA VAL A 58 -10.34 -3.62 15.73
C VAL A 58 -9.71 -5.00 15.55
N ALA A 59 -8.67 -5.14 14.73
CA ALA A 59 -7.99 -6.42 14.55
C ALA A 59 -7.25 -6.87 15.83
N TRP A 60 -6.65 -5.92 16.57
CA TRP A 60 -5.98 -6.21 17.84
C TRP A 60 -6.91 -6.83 18.88
N SER A 61 -8.14 -6.34 18.99
CA SER A 61 -9.06 -6.70 20.09
C SER A 61 -9.68 -8.09 20.02
N GLY A 62 -9.39 -8.89 19.00
CA GLY A 62 -9.98 -10.24 18.88
C GLY A 62 -9.54 -11.03 17.67
N VAL A 63 -8.29 -10.81 17.32
CA VAL A 63 -7.43 -11.92 16.98
C VAL A 63 -7.40 -12.95 18.12
N SER A 64 -7.45 -14.23 17.76
CA SER A 64 -7.37 -15.32 18.74
C SER A 64 -6.00 -15.34 19.46
N PRO A 65 -5.89 -15.92 20.67
CA PRO A 65 -4.64 -15.96 21.42
C PRO A 65 -3.45 -16.55 20.64
N MET A 66 -3.71 -17.50 19.74
CA MET A 66 -2.65 -18.11 18.90
C MET A 66 -2.07 -17.16 17.84
N HIS A 67 -2.79 -16.10 17.48
CA HIS A 67 -2.39 -15.14 16.46
C HIS A 67 -2.14 -13.73 17.03
N CYS A 68 -2.12 -13.59 18.37
CA CYS A 68 -1.97 -12.30 19.01
C CYS A 68 -0.70 -11.57 18.54
N PHE A 69 -0.84 -10.25 18.37
CA PHE A 69 0.23 -9.32 18.05
C PHE A 69 -0.04 -8.03 18.82
N SER A 70 1.01 -7.39 19.33
CA SER A 70 0.92 -6.14 20.10
C SER A 70 1.35 -4.92 19.30
N ARG A 71 1.89 -5.12 18.10
CA ARG A 71 2.37 -4.06 17.21
C ARG A 71 1.92 -4.32 15.78
N ALA A 72 1.81 -3.30 14.97
CA ALA A 72 1.34 -3.42 13.60
C ALA A 72 2.23 -2.66 12.60
N ILE A 73 2.18 -3.11 11.36
CA ILE A 73 2.79 -2.41 10.22
C ILE A 73 1.66 -2.06 9.26
N LEU A 74 1.54 -0.77 8.93
CA LEU A 74 0.71 -0.32 7.82
C LEU A 74 1.62 -0.05 6.62
N HIS A 75 1.65 -0.96 5.65
CA HIS A 75 2.38 -0.80 4.40
C HIS A 75 1.48 -0.19 3.33
N VAL A 76 1.84 0.99 2.85
CA VAL A 76 1.13 1.71 1.80
C VAL A 76 1.96 1.79 0.54
N TRP A 77 1.44 1.24 -0.55
CA TRP A 77 1.92 1.50 -1.90
C TRP A 77 1.36 2.85 -2.36
N CYS A 78 2.23 3.82 -2.57
CA CYS A 78 1.89 5.16 -3.01
C CYS A 78 2.16 5.29 -4.50
N GLU A 79 1.16 5.75 -5.26
CA GLU A 79 1.30 5.96 -6.70
C GLU A 79 2.30 7.06 -7.04
N THR A 80 2.36 8.11 -6.21
CA THR A 80 3.30 9.22 -6.41
C THR A 80 4.01 9.56 -5.11
N SER A 81 5.15 10.25 -5.24
CA SER A 81 5.87 10.79 -4.09
C SER A 81 5.02 11.83 -3.32
N HIS A 82 4.15 12.57 -4.03
CA HIS A 82 3.23 13.54 -3.43
C HIS A 82 2.25 12.85 -2.46
N ILE A 83 1.64 11.74 -2.88
CA ILE A 83 0.73 10.97 -2.03
C ILE A 83 1.44 10.44 -0.78
N ALA A 84 2.69 9.97 -0.93
CA ALA A 84 3.48 9.52 0.21
C ALA A 84 3.74 10.66 1.21
N ASN A 85 4.07 11.87 0.74
CA ASN A 85 4.25 13.03 1.61
C ASN A 85 2.97 13.37 2.38
N LEU A 86 1.81 13.40 1.70
CA LEU A 86 0.52 13.68 2.35
C LEU A 86 0.17 12.65 3.44
N LEU A 87 0.48 11.38 3.22
CA LEU A 87 0.28 10.34 4.23
C LEU A 87 1.25 10.49 5.39
N GLN A 88 2.52 10.77 5.12
CA GLN A 88 3.54 11.02 6.14
C GLN A 88 3.14 12.21 7.04
N GLU A 89 2.66 13.29 6.45
CA GLU A 89 2.19 14.48 7.18
C GLU A 89 0.93 14.22 8.01
N ALA A 90 -0.02 13.43 7.47
CA ALA A 90 -1.27 13.11 8.15
C ALA A 90 -1.12 12.07 9.27
N PHE A 91 -0.06 11.27 9.26
CA PHE A 91 0.09 10.13 10.16
C PHE A 91 0.10 10.50 11.65
N PRO A 92 0.93 11.46 12.14
CA PRO A 92 0.99 11.79 13.56
C PRO A 92 -0.36 12.24 14.14
N GLU A 93 -1.13 13.02 13.37
CA GLU A 93 -2.47 13.47 13.77
C GLU A 93 -3.41 12.27 13.95
N VAL A 94 -3.49 11.38 12.95
CA VAL A 94 -4.44 10.27 12.96
C VAL A 94 -4.03 9.17 13.93
N SER A 95 -2.73 8.88 14.06
CA SER A 95 -2.23 7.87 15.00
C SER A 95 -2.43 8.31 16.44
N SER A 96 -2.24 9.60 16.75
CA SER A 96 -2.50 10.16 18.08
C SER A 96 -3.99 10.11 18.43
N LEU A 97 -4.88 10.45 17.50
CA LEU A 97 -6.34 10.37 17.69
C LEU A 97 -6.85 8.95 18.01
N LEU A 98 -6.10 7.92 17.62
CA LEU A 98 -6.45 6.51 17.83
C LEU A 98 -5.59 5.85 18.92
N ASP A 99 -4.71 6.60 19.60
CA ASP A 99 -3.77 6.10 20.61
C ASP A 99 -2.87 4.95 20.10
N MET A 100 -2.34 5.10 18.87
CA MET A 100 -1.58 4.05 18.16
C MET A 100 -0.13 4.44 17.83
N GLN A 101 0.36 5.58 18.32
CA GLN A 101 1.59 6.19 17.82
C GLN A 101 2.86 5.34 18.02
N GLU A 102 2.91 4.51 19.06
CA GLU A 102 4.11 3.70 19.40
C GLU A 102 4.00 2.25 18.91
N ASP A 103 2.79 1.84 18.58
CA ASP A 103 2.42 0.46 18.26
C ASP A 103 2.28 0.21 16.77
N VAL A 104 2.23 1.27 15.94
CA VAL A 104 2.12 1.16 14.48
C VAL A 104 3.33 1.78 13.81
N LEU A 105 3.97 1.00 12.94
CA LEU A 105 4.96 1.49 11.99
C LEU A 105 4.29 1.70 10.63
N MET A 106 4.47 2.87 10.02
CA MET A 106 3.98 3.11 8.66
C MET A 106 5.11 2.98 7.66
N VAL A 107 4.96 2.06 6.71
CA VAL A 107 5.91 1.88 5.60
C VAL A 107 5.26 2.44 4.35
N LEU A 108 5.89 3.43 3.73
CA LEU A 108 5.46 4.01 2.47
C LEU A 108 6.40 3.55 1.37
N THR A 109 5.86 2.95 0.31
CA THR A 109 6.63 2.56 -0.88
C THR A 109 6.08 3.27 -2.09
N VAL A 110 6.88 4.15 -2.68
CA VAL A 110 6.50 4.87 -3.90
C VAL A 110 6.77 4.01 -5.12
N ALA A 111 5.75 3.83 -5.96
CA ALA A 111 5.84 3.14 -7.24
C ALA A 111 5.31 4.05 -8.36
N GLU A 112 6.13 5.02 -8.77
CA GLU A 112 5.73 6.08 -9.68
C GLU A 112 5.97 5.72 -11.16
N GLY A 113 5.12 6.26 -12.03
CA GLY A 113 5.21 6.09 -13.48
C GLY A 113 4.71 4.74 -14.00
N HIS A 114 5.01 4.45 -15.27
CA HIS A 114 4.48 3.27 -15.98
C HIS A 114 4.84 1.93 -15.34
N GLN A 115 5.91 1.85 -14.56
CA GLN A 115 6.32 0.63 -13.88
C GLN A 115 5.44 0.31 -12.66
N GLY A 116 4.83 1.33 -12.05
CA GLY A 116 3.90 1.17 -10.94
C GLY A 116 2.46 0.86 -11.38
N TRP A 117 2.12 1.09 -12.64
CA TRP A 117 0.76 0.92 -13.16
C TRP A 117 0.12 -0.45 -12.86
N PRO A 118 0.81 -1.59 -12.99
CA PRO A 118 0.22 -2.88 -12.64
C PRO A 118 -0.21 -2.99 -11.17
N ILE A 119 0.43 -2.24 -10.26
CA ILE A 119 0.08 -2.23 -8.83
C ILE A 119 -1.26 -1.52 -8.61
N PHE A 120 -1.52 -0.43 -9.34
CA PHE A 120 -2.67 0.45 -9.10
C PHE A 120 -3.86 0.13 -10.03
N TYR A 121 -3.60 -0.22 -11.29
CA TYR A 121 -4.60 -0.22 -12.36
C TYR A 121 -4.76 -1.57 -13.07
N GLU A 122 -4.38 -2.69 -12.43
CA GLU A 122 -4.49 -4.03 -13.02
C GLU A 122 -5.89 -4.35 -13.57
N SER A 123 -6.95 -3.83 -12.93
CA SER A 123 -8.33 -4.05 -13.38
C SER A 123 -8.65 -3.34 -14.70
N LEU A 124 -8.02 -2.18 -14.97
CA LEU A 124 -8.21 -1.45 -16.23
C LEU A 124 -7.48 -2.15 -17.39
N TYR A 125 -6.39 -2.87 -17.11
CA TYR A 125 -5.70 -3.72 -18.06
C TYR A 125 -6.57 -4.87 -18.61
N LYS A 126 -7.52 -5.37 -17.81
CA LYS A 126 -8.41 -6.48 -18.21
C LYS A 126 -9.57 -6.01 -19.09
N VAL A 127 -9.92 -4.73 -19.06
CA VAL A 127 -11.07 -4.16 -19.79
C VAL A 127 -10.67 -3.63 -21.16
N SER A 128 -9.41 -3.23 -21.38
CA SER A 128 -8.94 -2.65 -22.64
C SER A 128 -8.70 -3.66 -23.78
N GLY A 129 -8.94 -4.96 -23.56
CA GLY A 129 -8.96 -5.95 -24.65
C GLY A 129 -7.68 -6.04 -25.49
N MET A 130 -6.49 -5.98 -24.87
CA MET A 130 -5.26 -6.30 -25.60
C MET A 130 -5.14 -7.82 -25.82
N PRO A 131 -4.77 -8.26 -27.05
CA PRO A 131 -4.70 -9.68 -27.36
C PRO A 131 -3.61 -10.35 -26.55
N ARG A 132 -3.98 -11.47 -25.93
CA ARG A 132 -3.04 -12.45 -25.38
C ARG A 132 -2.62 -13.35 -26.54
N GLU A 133 -1.49 -13.07 -27.18
CA GLU A 133 -0.73 -14.12 -27.86
C GLU A 133 0.65 -13.62 -28.30
N GLY A 134 1.62 -14.53 -28.24
CA GLY A 134 3.00 -14.28 -28.63
C GLY A 134 3.09 -13.76 -30.06
N GLY A 135 3.82 -12.68 -30.22
CA GLY A 135 4.02 -12.05 -31.50
C GLY A 135 4.76 -10.74 -31.29
N GLU A 136 5.97 -10.68 -31.84
CA GLU A 136 6.78 -9.47 -31.96
C GLU A 136 5.91 -8.32 -32.48
N TRP A 137 5.73 -7.28 -31.67
CA TRP A 137 5.24 -6.00 -32.17
C TRP A 137 6.39 -5.00 -32.18
N CYS A 138 7.02 -5.03 -33.35
CA CYS A 138 7.62 -3.92 -34.08
C CYS A 138 7.40 -2.54 -33.43
N LEU A 139 8.50 -2.04 -32.87
CA LEU A 139 8.75 -0.62 -32.64
C LEU A 139 8.38 0.19 -33.90
N ARG A 140 7.31 0.98 -33.84
CA ARG A 140 7.25 2.21 -34.64
C ARG A 140 7.75 3.35 -33.77
N THR A 141 9.06 3.55 -33.90
CA THR A 141 9.76 4.79 -33.61
C THR A 141 9.02 5.98 -34.23
N GLN A 142 8.51 6.87 -33.39
CA GLN A 142 8.67 8.30 -33.63
C GLN A 142 9.59 8.85 -32.54
N HIS A 143 10.58 9.59 -33.00
CA HIS A 143 11.85 9.89 -32.34
C HIS A 143 11.71 10.48 -30.94
N ALA A 144 12.10 9.72 -29.93
CA ALA A 144 12.85 10.20 -28.77
C ALA A 144 13.59 9.01 -28.16
N HIS A 145 14.90 9.13 -28.02
CA HIS A 145 15.82 8.07 -27.60
C HIS A 145 15.38 7.40 -26.28
N HIS A 146 14.91 6.16 -26.37
CA HIS A 146 14.71 5.25 -25.25
C HIS A 146 15.92 4.32 -25.10
N PRO A 147 16.64 4.32 -23.97
CA PRO A 147 17.56 3.25 -23.61
C PRO A 147 16.85 2.32 -22.60
N TRP A 148 16.24 1.23 -23.09
CA TRP A 148 15.83 0.11 -22.24
C TRP A 148 16.77 -1.06 -22.46
N PHE A 149 17.90 -1.05 -21.76
CA PHE A 149 18.56 -2.24 -21.25
C PHE A 149 19.28 -1.84 -19.95
N GLY A 150 18.75 -2.32 -18.82
CA GLY A 150 19.27 -2.04 -17.48
C GLY A 150 18.59 -0.86 -16.79
N ILE A 151 17.37 -1.05 -16.26
CA ILE A 151 16.71 0.00 -15.47
C ILE A 151 16.54 -0.47 -14.03
N ASN A 152 17.34 0.15 -13.18
CA ASN A 152 17.41 -0.05 -11.73
C ASN A 152 16.15 0.58 -11.10
N VAL A 153 15.15 -0.24 -10.76
CA VAL A 153 14.01 0.23 -9.97
C VAL A 153 14.54 0.50 -8.56
N LYS A 154 14.68 1.76 -8.19
CA LYS A 154 14.91 2.15 -6.79
C LYS A 154 13.58 2.59 -6.19
N PRO A 155 12.74 1.66 -5.67
CA PRO A 155 11.60 2.07 -4.87
C PRO A 155 12.13 2.90 -3.69
N CYS A 156 11.59 4.10 -3.52
CA CYS A 156 11.87 4.90 -2.34
C CYS A 156 10.96 4.36 -1.22
N VAL A 157 11.58 3.68 -0.25
CA VAL A 157 10.90 3.22 0.95
C VAL A 157 11.14 4.26 2.04
N ARG A 158 10.05 4.75 2.63
CA ARG A 158 10.10 5.60 3.82
C ARG A 158 9.42 4.86 4.96
N VAL A 159 10.06 4.85 6.12
CA VAL A 159 9.48 4.33 7.36
C VAL A 159 9.23 5.54 8.26
N VAL A 160 7.99 5.68 8.70
CA VAL A 160 7.51 6.76 9.56
C VAL A 160 6.93 6.15 10.83
#